data_AF-A0A5A8EEE0-F1
#
_entry.id   AF-A0A5A8EEE0-F1
#
_cell.length_a   1.000
_cell.length_b   1.000
_cell.length_c   1.000
_cell.angle_alpha   90.00
_cell.angle_beta   90.00
_cell.angle_gamma   90.00
#
_symmetry.space_group_name_H-M   'P 1'
#
loop_
_entity.id
_entity.type
_entity.pdbx_description
1 polymer ?
#
loop_
_entity_poly.entity_id
_entity_poly.type
_entity_poly.pdbx_seq_one_letter_code
_entity_poly.pdbx_strand_id
1 'polypeptide(L)'
;MLRAQRLVARVAQTAATRWPAQLRRLSAVPGTPEYEEEQAAEFSRSDEFYESEGVDRRYYFFVDSLGRLFGESTHPKGITTSIKSDKFLDFFFSQIRPNAREHAGADASIVSQYPWISPCGPEMNFVRAADTAVVFTELRESPGGGHELVYGGTLRTPMVPERLRMSPEGRLYHLLSGKRLGRDVPCLVRSSVALGVAEGIELSEEGAGGRQAGVVRWEGQTYPLLWLDEGEEARRRPQARCA
;
A
#
# COMPACT_ATOMS: atom_id res chain seq x y z
N MET A 1 0.09 24.83 6.98
CA MET A 1 0.17 23.96 8.19
C MET A 1 -1.18 23.75 8.90
N LEU A 2 -1.95 24.80 9.23
CA LEU A 2 -3.22 24.66 9.98
C LEU A 2 -4.38 23.96 9.24
N ARG A 3 -4.35 23.87 7.90
CA ARG A 3 -5.42 23.27 7.08
C ARG A 3 -5.29 21.74 6.92
N ALA A 4 -4.07 21.22 6.76
CA ALA A 4 -3.81 19.77 6.69
C ALA A 4 -4.10 19.06 8.03
N GLN A 5 -3.77 19.72 9.16
CA GLN A 5 -4.13 19.23 10.50
C GLN A 5 -5.65 19.18 10.73
N ARG A 6 -6.42 20.07 10.10
CA ARG A 6 -7.90 20.05 10.15
C ARG A 6 -8.51 18.93 9.31
N LEU A 7 -7.82 18.48 8.26
CA LEU A 7 -8.26 17.38 7.38
C LEU A 7 -8.24 16.04 8.12
N VAL A 8 -7.10 15.73 8.75
CA VAL A 8 -6.91 14.53 9.58
C VAL A 8 -7.84 14.58 10.81
N ALA A 9 -8.02 15.76 11.41
CA ALA A 9 -8.89 15.92 12.59
C ALA A 9 -10.39 15.76 12.28
N ARG A 10 -10.87 16.18 11.10
CA ARG A 10 -12.30 16.05 10.72
C ARG A 10 -12.69 14.60 10.38
N VAL A 11 -11.80 13.84 9.74
CA VAL A 11 -12.02 12.40 9.46
C VAL A 11 -11.89 11.57 10.74
N ALA A 12 -10.93 11.92 11.63
CA ALA A 12 -10.77 11.23 12.91
C ALA A 12 -11.91 11.51 13.92
N GLN A 13 -12.55 12.69 13.86
CA GLN A 13 -13.64 13.05 14.78
C GLN A 13 -14.92 12.21 14.61
N THR A 14 -15.15 11.65 13.42
CA THR A 14 -16.33 10.80 13.18
C THR A 14 -16.16 9.38 13.75
N ALA A 15 -14.91 8.94 14.00
CA ALA A 15 -14.61 7.59 14.51
C ALA A 15 -14.39 7.52 16.04
N ALA A 16 -14.17 8.66 16.70
CA ALA A 16 -13.62 8.69 18.07
C ALA A 16 -14.65 8.68 19.23
N THR A 17 -15.96 8.59 18.99
CA THR A 17 -16.99 8.76 20.03
C THR A 17 -17.35 7.51 20.84
N ARG A 18 -16.52 6.46 20.87
CA ARG A 18 -16.86 5.22 21.59
C ARG A 18 -15.84 4.64 22.57
N TRP A 19 -14.70 5.28 22.85
CA TRP A 19 -13.66 4.62 23.66
C TRP A 19 -13.56 5.14 25.12
N PRO A 20 -13.69 4.28 26.16
CA PRO A 20 -13.55 4.66 27.56
C PRO A 20 -12.12 5.04 27.98
N ALA A 21 -12.01 5.91 28.99
CA ALA A 21 -10.78 6.58 29.45
C ALA A 21 -9.67 5.66 30.01
N GLN A 22 -9.89 4.37 30.19
CA GLN A 22 -8.94 3.43 30.82
C GLN A 22 -7.93 2.78 29.85
N LEU A 23 -8.07 2.98 28.54
CA LEU A 23 -7.22 2.38 27.51
C LEU A 23 -6.20 3.37 26.93
N ARG A 24 -5.65 4.24 27.79
CA ARG A 24 -4.64 5.26 27.44
C ARG A 24 -3.18 4.79 27.61
N ARG A 25 -2.93 3.49 27.74
CA ARG A 25 -1.56 2.94 27.77
C ARG A 25 -1.41 1.90 26.66
N LEU A 26 -0.51 2.20 25.71
CA LEU A 26 -0.24 1.61 24.39
C LEU A 26 -0.88 2.42 23.25
N SER A 27 -0.15 3.46 22.84
CA SER A 27 -0.47 4.40 21.77
C SER A 27 -0.01 3.85 20.41
N ALA A 28 -0.73 2.89 19.85
CA ALA A 28 -0.56 2.52 18.45
C ALA A 28 -1.64 3.26 17.64
N VAL A 29 -1.22 4.23 16.83
CA VAL A 29 -2.13 4.93 15.91
C VAL A 29 -2.16 4.12 14.61
N PRO A 30 -3.33 3.77 14.07
CA PRO A 30 -3.43 3.05 12.81
C PRO A 30 -2.57 3.69 11.70
N GLY A 31 -1.71 2.90 11.07
CA GLY A 31 -0.80 3.35 10.01
C GLY A 31 0.56 3.88 10.46
N THR A 32 0.96 3.65 11.72
CA THR A 32 2.38 3.77 12.12
C THR A 32 3.12 2.44 11.96
N PRO A 33 4.45 2.45 11.75
CA PRO A 33 5.23 1.22 11.63
C PRO A 33 5.10 0.28 12.83
N GLU A 34 5.00 0.82 14.05
CA GLU A 34 4.87 0.02 15.27
C GLU A 34 3.51 -0.71 15.31
N TYR A 35 2.43 -0.01 14.95
CA TYR A 35 1.10 -0.63 14.80
C TYR A 35 1.10 -1.70 13.71
N GLU A 36 1.74 -1.41 12.58
CA GLU A 36 1.83 -2.34 11.46
C GLU A 36 2.68 -3.57 11.78
N GLU A 37 3.70 -3.43 12.62
CA GLU A 37 4.51 -4.55 13.11
C GLU A 37 3.70 -5.46 14.05
N GLU A 38 2.95 -4.91 15.00
CA GLU A 38 2.05 -5.69 15.87
C GLU A 38 1.02 -6.47 15.04
N GLN A 39 0.38 -5.80 14.08
CA GLN A 39 -0.53 -6.45 13.14
C GLN A 39 0.21 -7.52 12.32
N ALA A 40 1.39 -7.23 11.78
CA ALA A 40 2.17 -8.21 11.02
C ALA A 40 2.53 -9.44 11.86
N ALA A 41 2.86 -9.25 13.15
CA ALA A 41 3.16 -10.32 14.09
C ALA A 41 1.94 -11.19 14.41
N GLU A 42 0.74 -10.59 14.59
CA GLU A 42 -0.51 -11.33 14.85
C GLU A 42 -0.82 -12.36 13.75
N PHE A 43 -0.52 -12.01 12.51
CA PHE A 43 -0.79 -12.84 11.35
C PHE A 43 0.43 -13.65 10.89
N SER A 44 1.58 -13.49 11.53
CA SER A 44 2.78 -14.25 11.20
C SER A 44 2.53 -15.72 11.50
N ARG A 45 3.07 -16.59 10.65
CA ARG A 45 3.06 -18.03 10.87
C ARG A 45 4.25 -18.44 11.72
N SER A 46 4.27 -19.71 12.14
CA SER A 46 5.37 -20.24 12.93
C SER A 46 6.63 -20.39 12.07
N ASP A 47 7.80 -20.40 12.71
CA ASP A 47 9.07 -20.58 11.99
C ASP A 47 9.12 -21.94 11.29
N GLU A 48 8.56 -23.00 11.90
CA GLU A 48 8.47 -24.33 11.29
C GLU A 48 7.67 -24.33 9.98
N PHE A 49 6.62 -23.50 9.90
CA PHE A 49 5.87 -23.33 8.66
C PHE A 49 6.78 -22.76 7.57
N TYR A 50 7.48 -21.65 7.86
CA TYR A 50 8.35 -21.00 6.88
C TYR A 50 9.53 -21.89 6.45
N GLU A 51 10.10 -22.66 7.38
CA GLU A 51 11.16 -23.63 7.07
C GLU A 51 10.65 -24.74 6.13
N SER A 52 9.45 -25.26 6.39
CA SER A 52 8.84 -26.30 5.55
C SER A 52 8.56 -25.81 4.12
N GLU A 53 8.05 -24.58 3.98
CA GLU A 53 7.77 -23.96 2.69
C GLU A 53 9.05 -23.60 1.93
N GLY A 54 10.13 -23.30 2.65
CA GLY A 54 11.45 -23.03 2.08
C GLY A 54 12.03 -24.22 1.30
N VAL A 55 11.63 -25.46 1.63
CA VAL A 55 12.02 -26.67 0.87
C VAL A 55 11.59 -26.57 -0.58
N ASP A 56 10.39 -26.02 -0.83
CA ASP A 56 9.82 -25.81 -2.14
C ASP A 56 10.13 -24.41 -2.71
N ARG A 57 11.10 -23.70 -2.13
CA ARG A 57 11.50 -22.32 -2.51
C ARG A 57 10.35 -21.31 -2.44
N ARG A 58 9.49 -21.49 -1.43
CA ARG A 58 8.38 -20.58 -1.13
C ARG A 58 8.78 -19.67 0.03
N TYR A 59 8.78 -18.37 -0.23
CA TYR A 59 9.20 -17.35 0.74
C TYR A 59 8.08 -16.35 0.97
N TYR A 60 8.07 -15.73 2.14
CA TYR A 60 6.97 -14.87 2.58
C TYR A 60 7.48 -13.50 2.96
N PHE A 61 6.78 -12.48 2.50
CA PHE A 61 7.18 -11.10 2.64
C PHE A 61 6.03 -10.20 3.11
N PHE A 62 6.42 -9.15 3.83
CA PHE A 62 5.56 -8.08 4.28
C PHE A 62 6.01 -6.74 3.67
N VAL A 63 5.05 -5.96 3.18
CA VAL A 63 5.26 -4.58 2.73
C VAL A 63 4.58 -3.62 3.71
N ASP A 64 5.33 -2.71 4.31
CA ASP A 64 4.78 -1.68 5.21
C ASP A 64 4.18 -0.49 4.44
N SER A 65 3.48 0.42 5.12
CA SER A 65 2.91 1.63 4.48
C SER A 65 3.95 2.65 4.05
N LEU A 66 5.23 2.45 4.42
CA LEU A 66 6.35 3.26 3.98
C LEU A 66 7.02 2.71 2.71
N GLY A 67 6.55 1.56 2.20
CA GLY A 67 7.06 0.89 1.00
C GLY A 67 8.29 0.02 1.23
N ARG A 68 8.59 -0.34 2.49
CA ARG A 68 9.70 -1.23 2.83
C ARG A 68 9.28 -2.68 2.73
N LEU A 69 10.22 -3.51 2.29
CA LEU A 69 10.04 -4.95 2.16
C LEU A 69 10.79 -5.70 3.26
N PHE A 70 10.12 -6.66 3.89
CA PHE A 70 10.65 -7.49 4.97
C PHE A 70 10.40 -8.97 4.66
N GLY A 71 11.33 -9.83 5.03
CA GLY A 71 11.00 -11.24 5.25
C GLY A 71 9.99 -11.35 6.40
N GLU A 72 9.00 -12.22 6.25
CA GLU A 72 7.90 -12.25 7.22
C GLU A 72 8.35 -12.74 8.60
N SER A 73 9.20 -13.76 8.66
CA SER A 73 9.82 -14.27 9.90
C SER A 73 10.88 -13.32 10.50
N THR A 74 11.20 -12.20 9.84
CA THR A 74 12.19 -11.25 10.37
C THR A 74 11.56 -10.33 11.40
N HIS A 75 12.15 -10.33 12.61
CA HIS A 75 11.77 -9.47 13.73
C HIS A 75 13.02 -8.81 14.36
N PRO A 76 12.93 -7.53 14.81
CA PRO A 76 11.82 -6.60 14.60
C PRO A 76 11.73 -6.13 13.14
N LYS A 77 10.60 -5.54 12.73
CA LYS A 77 10.41 -4.92 11.41
C LYS A 77 10.75 -3.44 11.47
N GLY A 78 11.95 -3.09 11.00
CA GLY A 78 12.42 -1.69 11.03
C GLY A 78 13.43 -1.38 9.94
N ILE A 79 13.98 -0.17 9.99
CA ILE A 79 14.94 0.31 8.98
C ILE A 79 16.12 -0.65 8.84
N THR A 80 16.62 -1.24 9.92
CA THR A 80 17.79 -2.14 9.87
C THR A 80 17.49 -3.47 9.21
N THR A 81 16.31 -4.04 9.45
CA THR A 81 15.89 -5.37 8.98
C THR A 81 15.19 -5.35 7.62
N SER A 82 14.82 -4.18 7.11
CA SER A 82 14.26 -4.06 5.76
C SER A 82 15.30 -4.40 4.68
N ILE A 83 14.82 -4.98 3.58
CA ILE A 83 15.62 -5.19 2.37
C ILE A 83 15.84 -3.85 1.66
N LYS A 84 17.05 -3.60 1.17
CA LYS A 84 17.47 -2.28 0.63
C LYS A 84 18.17 -2.32 -0.73
N SER A 85 18.37 -3.51 -1.30
CA SER A 85 19.06 -3.60 -2.60
C SER A 85 18.12 -3.15 -3.71
N ASP A 86 18.39 -2.00 -4.33
CA ASP A 86 17.56 -1.48 -5.42
C ASP A 86 17.32 -2.49 -6.53
N LYS A 87 18.38 -3.20 -6.95
CA LYS A 87 18.29 -4.24 -7.98
C LYS A 87 17.29 -5.34 -7.58
N PHE A 88 17.32 -5.79 -6.32
CA PHE A 88 16.40 -6.80 -5.84
C PHE A 88 14.98 -6.24 -5.73
N LEU A 89 14.81 -5.06 -5.14
CA LEU A 89 13.51 -4.42 -4.97
C LEU A 89 12.85 -4.19 -6.34
N ASP A 90 13.57 -3.63 -7.30
CA ASP A 90 13.06 -3.38 -8.65
C ASP A 90 12.66 -4.68 -9.34
N PHE A 91 13.47 -5.72 -9.21
CA PHE A 91 13.10 -7.03 -9.72
C PHE A 91 11.82 -7.54 -9.04
N PHE A 92 11.78 -7.56 -7.71
CA PHE A 92 10.66 -8.04 -6.90
C PHE A 92 9.36 -7.31 -7.24
N PHE A 93 9.36 -5.97 -7.21
CA PHE A 93 8.17 -5.16 -7.47
C PHE A 93 7.75 -5.18 -8.95
N SER A 94 8.68 -5.40 -9.89
CA SER A 94 8.31 -5.60 -11.31
C SER A 94 7.58 -6.92 -11.59
N GLN A 95 7.66 -7.89 -10.66
CA GLN A 95 7.04 -9.21 -10.79
C GLN A 95 5.71 -9.32 -10.05
N ILE A 96 5.38 -8.33 -9.20
CA ILE A 96 4.15 -8.31 -8.40
C ILE A 96 2.93 -8.53 -9.28
N ARG A 97 2.08 -9.45 -8.83
CA ARG A 97 0.80 -9.82 -9.46
C ARG A 97 -0.15 -10.41 -8.42
N PRO A 98 -1.46 -10.41 -8.68
CA PRO A 98 -2.43 -11.05 -7.80
C PRO A 98 -2.11 -12.53 -7.58
N ASN A 99 -2.31 -13.01 -6.36
CA ASN A 99 -2.20 -14.42 -6.04
C ASN A 99 -3.45 -15.19 -6.50
N ALA A 100 -3.28 -16.49 -6.75
CA ALA A 100 -4.30 -17.41 -7.24
C ALA A 100 -4.11 -18.78 -6.56
N ARG A 101 -5.17 -19.60 -6.57
CA ARG A 101 -5.18 -20.91 -5.91
C ARG A 101 -4.07 -21.84 -6.38
N GLU A 102 -3.70 -21.77 -7.66
CA GLU A 102 -2.64 -22.58 -8.24
C GLU A 102 -1.26 -22.36 -7.57
N HIS A 103 -1.01 -21.18 -7.00
CA HIS A 103 0.26 -20.92 -6.31
C HIS A 103 0.25 -21.41 -4.85
N ALA A 104 -0.92 -21.62 -4.25
CA ALA A 104 -1.02 -21.93 -2.83
C ALA A 104 -0.73 -23.40 -2.48
N GLY A 105 -0.71 -24.28 -3.48
CA GLY A 105 -0.56 -25.72 -3.25
C GLY A 105 -1.75 -26.28 -2.47
N ALA A 106 -1.49 -27.16 -1.49
CA ALA A 106 -2.54 -27.78 -0.68
C ALA A 106 -3.17 -26.82 0.36
N ASP A 107 -2.43 -25.79 0.80
CA ASP A 107 -2.92 -24.85 1.81
C ASP A 107 -3.62 -23.64 1.15
N ALA A 108 -4.93 -23.78 0.96
CA ALA A 108 -5.77 -22.72 0.38
C ALA A 108 -5.77 -21.41 1.20
N SER A 109 -5.39 -21.44 2.49
CA SER A 109 -5.34 -20.23 3.32
C SER A 109 -4.22 -19.27 2.91
N ILE A 110 -3.24 -19.74 2.14
CA ILE A 110 -2.14 -18.90 1.63
C ILE A 110 -2.67 -17.83 0.69
N VAL A 111 -3.66 -18.13 -0.17
CA VAL A 111 -4.18 -17.13 -1.10
C VAL A 111 -4.94 -16.01 -0.37
N SER A 112 -5.63 -16.33 0.72
CA SER A 112 -6.38 -15.33 1.49
C SER A 112 -5.47 -14.47 2.38
N GLN A 113 -4.38 -15.02 2.90
CA GLN A 113 -3.43 -14.27 3.74
C GLN A 113 -2.38 -13.50 2.95
N TYR A 114 -2.04 -13.97 1.74
CA TYR A 114 -1.05 -13.40 0.84
C TYR A 114 -1.71 -13.10 -0.52
N PRO A 115 -2.40 -11.96 -0.64
CA PRO A 115 -3.16 -11.61 -1.83
C PRO A 115 -2.27 -11.31 -3.06
N TRP A 116 -0.96 -11.16 -2.87
CA TRP A 116 0.00 -10.86 -3.92
C TRP A 116 1.13 -11.88 -3.95
N ILE A 117 1.76 -12.03 -5.11
CA ILE A 117 2.98 -12.81 -5.27
C ILE A 117 4.00 -12.06 -6.15
N SER A 118 5.28 -12.39 -5.98
CA SER A 118 6.39 -11.93 -6.81
C SER A 118 7.28 -13.12 -7.23
N PRO A 119 7.00 -13.76 -8.38
CA PRO A 119 7.84 -14.86 -8.87
C PRO A 119 9.25 -14.41 -9.25
N CYS A 120 10.27 -15.08 -8.71
CA CYS A 120 11.68 -14.75 -8.86
C CYS A 120 12.48 -15.93 -9.42
N GLY A 121 12.21 -16.30 -10.68
CA GLY A 121 12.80 -17.51 -11.28
C GLY A 121 12.13 -18.76 -10.70
N PRO A 122 12.89 -19.69 -10.08
CA PRO A 122 12.32 -20.87 -9.42
C PRO A 122 11.71 -20.56 -8.05
N GLU A 123 11.91 -19.35 -7.52
CA GLU A 123 11.43 -18.94 -6.20
C GLU A 123 10.05 -18.30 -6.30
N MET A 124 9.15 -18.70 -5.40
CA MET A 124 7.81 -18.11 -5.28
C MET A 124 7.73 -17.27 -4.01
N ASN A 125 7.59 -15.95 -4.18
CA ASN A 125 7.47 -15.04 -3.04
C ASN A 125 6.01 -14.66 -2.83
N PHE A 126 5.45 -15.00 -1.68
CA PHE A 126 4.11 -14.63 -1.23
C PHE A 126 4.17 -13.32 -0.46
N VAL A 127 3.23 -12.42 -0.74
CA VAL A 127 3.31 -11.03 -0.28
C VAL A 127 2.00 -10.62 0.35
N ARG A 128 2.10 -10.11 1.58
CA ARG A 128 1.06 -9.30 2.20
C ARG A 128 1.56 -7.88 2.42
N ALA A 129 0.63 -6.98 2.65
CA ALA A 129 0.95 -5.58 2.86
C ALA A 129 0.10 -4.98 3.98
N ALA A 130 0.63 -3.97 4.66
CA ALA A 130 -0.13 -3.12 5.57
C ALA A 130 -1.30 -2.44 4.83
N ASP A 131 -1.08 -2.08 3.56
CA ASP A 131 -2.10 -1.47 2.71
C ASP A 131 -2.11 -2.05 1.28
N THR A 132 -1.12 -1.68 0.46
CA THR A 132 -0.97 -2.10 -0.93
C THR A 132 0.40 -2.74 -1.13
N ALA A 133 0.50 -3.72 -2.04
CA ALA A 133 1.78 -4.36 -2.34
C ALA A 133 2.77 -3.44 -3.06
N VAL A 134 2.32 -2.32 -3.63
CA VAL A 134 3.17 -1.28 -4.20
C VAL A 134 2.87 0.03 -3.50
N VAL A 135 3.91 0.72 -3.05
CA VAL A 135 3.82 2.03 -2.40
C VAL A 135 4.73 2.99 -3.15
N PHE A 136 4.21 4.15 -3.52
CA PHE A 136 5.00 5.23 -4.08
C PHE A 136 5.71 5.98 -2.96
N THR A 137 7.03 5.89 -2.95
CA THR A 137 7.89 6.36 -1.85
C THR A 137 8.45 7.75 -2.09
N GLU A 138 8.52 8.18 -3.35
CA GLU A 138 9.03 9.51 -3.74
C GLU A 138 8.25 10.06 -4.94
N LEU A 139 8.28 11.39 -5.07
CA LEU A 139 7.86 12.15 -6.23
C LEU A 139 9.10 12.90 -6.74
N ARG A 140 9.44 12.72 -8.02
CA ARG A 140 10.62 13.34 -8.63
C ARG A 140 10.23 14.10 -9.88
N GLU A 141 10.95 15.18 -10.16
CA GLU A 141 10.90 15.82 -11.46
C GLU A 141 11.57 14.92 -12.50
N SER A 142 10.94 14.79 -13.67
CA SER A 142 11.53 14.11 -14.80
C SER A 142 12.48 15.04 -15.56
N PRO A 143 13.64 14.56 -16.05
CA PRO A 143 14.54 15.37 -16.89
C PRO A 143 13.88 15.95 -18.14
N GLY A 144 12.80 15.33 -18.63
CA GLY A 144 12.02 15.78 -19.79
C GLY A 144 10.84 16.72 -19.44
N GLY A 145 10.71 17.14 -18.19
CA GLY A 145 9.55 17.87 -17.68
C GLY A 145 8.46 16.94 -17.12
N GLY A 146 7.64 17.50 -16.24
CA GLY A 146 6.64 16.75 -15.47
C GLY A 146 7.24 15.99 -14.29
N HIS A 147 6.44 15.11 -13.70
CA HIS A 147 6.78 14.41 -12.46
C HIS A 147 6.58 12.90 -12.58
N GLU A 148 7.41 12.14 -11.86
CA GLU A 148 7.36 10.69 -11.75
C GLU A 148 7.17 10.27 -10.29
N LEU A 149 6.37 9.25 -10.07
CA LEU A 149 6.26 8.54 -8.80
C LEU A 149 7.25 7.37 -8.80
N VAL A 150 8.05 7.27 -7.74
CA VAL A 150 9.06 6.21 -7.54
C VAL A 150 8.50 5.14 -6.61
N TYR A 151 8.79 3.88 -6.89
CA TYR A 151 8.47 2.73 -6.05
C TYR A 151 9.54 1.64 -6.18
N GLY A 152 9.51 0.65 -5.30
CA GLY A 152 10.57 -0.36 -5.22
C GLY A 152 11.90 0.27 -4.81
N GLY A 153 12.95 0.05 -5.59
CA GLY A 153 14.21 0.78 -5.45
C GLY A 153 14.24 2.03 -6.31
N THR A 154 14.09 1.86 -7.63
CA THR A 154 14.22 2.91 -8.64
C THR A 154 13.17 2.86 -9.75
N LEU A 155 12.19 1.95 -9.66
CA LEU A 155 11.07 1.89 -10.61
C LEU A 155 10.28 3.21 -10.57
N ARG A 156 9.79 3.61 -11.74
CA ARG A 156 9.14 4.90 -11.95
C ARG A 156 7.90 4.76 -12.83
N THR A 157 6.92 5.60 -12.55
CA THR A 157 5.74 5.79 -13.40
C THR A 157 5.42 7.29 -13.46
N PRO A 158 4.87 7.81 -14.57
CA PRO A 158 4.39 9.19 -14.61
C PRO A 158 3.37 9.48 -13.51
N MET A 159 3.51 10.61 -12.84
CA MET A 159 2.48 11.16 -11.96
C MET A 159 1.39 11.78 -12.85
N VAL A 160 0.24 11.13 -12.87
CA VAL A 160 -0.95 11.58 -13.62
C VAL A 160 -2.04 11.97 -12.63
N PRO A 161 -2.40 13.26 -12.50
CA PRO A 161 -3.35 13.74 -11.48
C PRO A 161 -4.73 13.06 -11.54
N GLU A 162 -5.26 12.76 -12.72
CA GLU A 162 -6.56 12.10 -12.94
C GLU A 162 -6.60 10.65 -12.45
N ARG A 163 -5.42 10.05 -12.24
CA ARG A 163 -5.26 8.70 -11.69
C ARG A 163 -5.12 8.71 -10.18
N LEU A 164 -5.21 9.86 -9.52
CA LEU A 164 -5.27 9.93 -8.06
C LEU A 164 -6.63 9.44 -7.55
N ARG A 165 -6.58 8.74 -6.42
CA ARG A 165 -7.75 8.29 -5.66
C ARG A 165 -7.55 8.59 -4.19
N MET A 166 -8.64 8.84 -3.49
CA MET A 166 -8.65 8.99 -2.04
C MET A 166 -9.51 7.89 -1.41
N SER A 167 -9.06 7.31 -0.30
CA SER A 167 -9.93 6.47 0.53
C SER A 167 -10.64 7.30 1.60
N PRO A 168 -11.77 6.83 2.16
CA PRO A 168 -12.48 7.53 3.23
C PRO A 168 -11.61 7.83 4.46
N GLU A 169 -10.56 7.04 4.69
CA GLU A 169 -9.58 7.23 5.78
C GLU A 169 -8.56 8.34 5.48
N GLY A 170 -8.68 9.02 4.34
CA GLY A 170 -7.80 10.12 3.93
C GLY A 170 -6.46 9.68 3.35
N ARG A 171 -6.33 8.40 2.95
CA ARG A 171 -5.13 7.90 2.26
C ARG A 171 -5.22 8.24 0.77
N LEU A 172 -4.09 8.62 0.18
CA LEU A 172 -3.97 8.94 -1.24
C LEU A 172 -3.38 7.74 -1.98
N TYR A 173 -3.93 7.44 -3.14
CA TYR A 173 -3.45 6.38 -4.03
C TYR A 173 -3.26 6.94 -5.42
N HIS A 174 -2.40 6.29 -6.19
CA HIS A 174 -2.31 6.49 -7.62
C HIS A 174 -2.53 5.16 -8.32
N LEU A 175 -3.36 5.16 -9.36
CA LEU A 175 -3.69 3.95 -10.10
C LEU A 175 -2.51 3.54 -10.97
N LEU A 176 -1.95 2.36 -10.73
CA LEU A 176 -0.91 1.78 -11.55
C LEU A 176 -1.48 0.66 -12.43
N SER A 177 -1.08 0.66 -13.70
CA SER A 177 -1.36 -0.42 -14.63
C SER A 177 -0.04 -1.06 -15.03
N GLY A 178 0.05 -2.38 -14.93
CA GLY A 178 1.26 -3.13 -15.26
C GLY A 178 0.92 -4.48 -15.87
N LYS A 179 1.81 -4.97 -16.75
CA LYS A 179 1.62 -6.25 -17.45
C LYS A 179 1.30 -7.42 -16.52
N ARG A 180 1.88 -7.43 -15.32
CA ARG A 180 1.71 -8.47 -14.30
C ARG A 180 0.80 -8.02 -13.16
N LEU A 181 0.94 -6.78 -12.74
CA LEU A 181 0.15 -6.19 -11.64
C LEU A 181 -1.35 -6.22 -11.93
N GLY A 182 -1.73 -6.03 -13.19
CA GLY A 182 -3.11 -5.83 -13.62
C GLY A 182 -3.38 -4.39 -14.02
N ARG A 183 -4.66 -4.08 -14.25
CA ARG A 183 -5.11 -2.77 -14.70
C ARG A 183 -5.67 -1.95 -13.55
N ASP A 184 -5.30 -0.66 -13.51
CA ASP A 184 -5.86 0.35 -12.62
C ASP A 184 -5.91 -0.14 -11.17
N VAL A 185 -4.77 -0.66 -10.69
CA VAL A 185 -4.56 -1.14 -9.33
C VAL A 185 -4.18 0.04 -8.45
N PRO A 186 -4.94 0.34 -7.38
CA PRO A 186 -4.57 1.37 -6.43
C PRO A 186 -3.26 1.03 -5.72
N CYS A 187 -2.31 1.96 -5.77
CA CYS A 187 -1.04 1.86 -5.07
C CYS A 187 -0.91 3.06 -4.13
N LEU A 188 -0.63 2.79 -2.86
CA LEU A 188 -0.55 3.82 -1.82
C LEU A 188 0.50 4.86 -2.18
N VAL A 189 0.15 6.14 -2.06
CA VAL A 189 1.11 7.24 -2.06
C VAL A 189 1.53 7.46 -0.62
N ARG A 190 2.80 7.20 -0.29
CA ARG A 190 3.32 7.35 1.07
C ARG A 190 3.02 8.74 1.60
N SER A 191 2.69 8.85 2.89
CA SER A 191 2.27 10.11 3.53
C SER A 191 3.22 11.28 3.26
N SER A 192 4.54 11.06 3.24
CA SER A 192 5.52 12.12 2.92
C SER A 192 5.39 12.65 1.49
N VAL A 193 5.05 11.80 0.53
CA VAL A 193 4.78 12.18 -0.87
C VAL A 193 3.40 12.82 -0.99
N ALA A 194 2.41 12.24 -0.32
CA ALA A 194 1.04 12.73 -0.32
C ALA A 194 0.95 14.16 0.22
N LEU A 195 1.77 14.53 1.21
CA LEU A 195 1.85 15.91 1.72
C LEU A 195 2.28 16.92 0.65
N GLY A 196 3.21 16.55 -0.24
CA GLY A 196 3.60 17.40 -1.36
C GLY A 196 2.47 17.60 -2.36
N VAL A 197 1.69 16.55 -2.64
CA VAL A 197 0.50 16.64 -3.51
C VAL A 197 -0.65 17.38 -2.82
N ALA A 198 -0.77 17.25 -1.49
CA ALA A 198 -1.89 17.77 -0.69
C ALA A 198 -1.98 19.30 -0.69
N GLU A 199 -0.89 20.02 -0.99
CA GLU A 199 -0.93 21.48 -1.13
C GLU A 199 -1.89 21.93 -2.25
N GLY A 200 -2.03 21.10 -3.29
CA GLY A 200 -2.97 21.32 -4.40
C GLY A 200 -4.36 20.74 -4.18
N ILE A 201 -4.62 19.99 -3.11
CA ILE A 201 -5.90 19.27 -2.93
C ILE A 201 -6.93 20.14 -2.20
N GLU A 202 -8.13 20.23 -2.77
CA GLU A 202 -9.32 20.79 -2.12
C GLU A 202 -10.43 19.73 -2.07
N LEU A 203 -10.87 19.35 -0.87
CA LEU A 203 -11.91 18.33 -0.70
C LEU A 203 -13.31 18.90 -0.94
N SER A 204 -14.21 18.06 -1.44
CA SER A 204 -15.63 18.39 -1.61
C SER A 204 -16.35 18.47 -0.26
N GLU A 205 -17.39 19.30 -0.19
CA GLU A 205 -18.23 19.41 1.02
C GLU A 205 -19.21 18.23 1.17
N GLU A 206 -19.49 17.52 0.08
CA GLU A 206 -20.39 16.36 0.02
C GLU A 206 -19.82 15.11 0.72
N GLY A 207 -18.53 15.10 1.04
CA GLY A 207 -17.85 13.97 1.71
C GLY A 207 -17.83 12.69 0.87
N ALA A 208 -17.73 11.54 1.54
CA ALA A 208 -17.64 10.22 0.88
C ALA A 208 -18.96 9.71 0.28
N GLY A 209 -20.04 10.51 0.31
CA GLY A 209 -21.35 10.14 -0.25
C GLY A 209 -21.47 10.34 -1.77
N GLY A 210 -20.55 11.10 -2.37
CA GLY A 210 -20.47 11.34 -3.82
C GLY A 210 -19.33 10.56 -4.50
N ARG A 211 -19.21 10.63 -5.83
CA ARG A 211 -18.11 10.01 -6.58
C ARG A 211 -16.79 10.79 -6.47
N GLN A 212 -16.88 12.09 -6.20
CA GLN A 212 -15.75 13.00 -6.20
C GLN A 212 -15.36 13.38 -4.76
N ALA A 213 -14.12 13.08 -4.40
CA ALA A 213 -13.52 13.44 -3.11
C ALA A 213 -13.10 14.90 -3.05
N GLY A 214 -12.84 15.51 -4.22
CA GLY A 214 -12.38 16.89 -4.31
C GLY A 214 -11.80 17.22 -5.67
N VAL A 215 -10.85 18.15 -5.67
CA VAL A 215 -10.03 18.49 -6.82
C VAL A 215 -8.56 18.53 -6.42
N VAL A 216 -7.68 18.33 -7.39
CA VAL A 216 -6.24 18.53 -7.26
C VAL A 216 -5.79 19.58 -8.26
N ARG A 217 -5.13 20.63 -7.78
CA ARG A 217 -4.42 21.61 -8.59
C ARG A 217 -3.02 21.11 -8.85
N TRP A 218 -2.68 20.96 -10.12
CA TRP A 218 -1.40 20.42 -10.55
C TRP A 218 -0.91 21.16 -11.79
N GLU A 219 0.30 21.70 -11.76
CA GLU A 219 0.92 22.41 -12.89
C GLU A 219 0.02 23.48 -13.53
N GLY A 220 -0.72 24.22 -12.69
CA GLY A 220 -1.64 25.29 -13.13
C GLY A 220 -2.98 24.82 -13.68
N GLN A 221 -3.21 23.51 -13.76
CA GLN A 221 -4.49 22.90 -14.14
C GLN A 221 -5.23 22.33 -12.92
N THR A 222 -6.53 22.07 -13.09
CA THR A 222 -7.37 21.47 -12.04
C THR A 222 -7.96 20.16 -12.51
N TYR A 223 -7.79 19.11 -11.72
CA TYR A 223 -8.23 17.75 -12.03
C TYR A 223 -9.17 17.22 -10.95
N PRO A 224 -10.14 16.36 -11.28
CA PRO A 224 -11.00 15.74 -10.29
C PRO A 224 -10.21 14.75 -9.44
N LEU A 225 -10.36 14.84 -8.12
CA LEU A 225 -9.91 13.80 -7.19
C LEU A 225 -11.12 12.92 -6.86
N LEU A 226 -11.05 11.63 -7.21
CA LEU A 226 -12.14 10.69 -7.01
C LEU A 226 -11.91 9.83 -5.76
N TRP A 227 -13.00 9.36 -5.16
CA TRP A 227 -12.91 8.30 -4.16
C TRP A 227 -12.52 6.98 -4.83
N LEU A 228 -11.89 6.07 -4.08
CA LEU A 228 -11.76 4.68 -4.51
C LEU A 228 -13.16 4.08 -4.72
N ASP A 229 -13.42 3.56 -5.91
CA ASP A 229 -14.64 2.80 -6.17
C ASP A 229 -14.52 1.35 -5.66
N GLU A 230 -15.65 0.62 -5.57
CA GLU A 230 -15.68 -0.75 -5.08
C GLU A 230 -14.77 -1.71 -5.88
N GLY A 231 -14.64 -1.48 -7.19
CA GLY A 231 -13.80 -2.29 -8.06
C GLY A 231 -12.31 -1.99 -7.85
N GLU A 232 -11.95 -0.73 -7.67
CA GLU A 232 -10.62 -0.26 -7.30
C GLU A 232 -10.24 -0.81 -5.91
N GLU A 233 -11.13 -0.72 -4.91
CA GLU A 233 -10.91 -1.27 -3.57
C GLU A 233 -10.70 -2.80 -3.61
N ALA A 234 -11.48 -3.52 -4.42
CA ALA A 234 -11.27 -4.96 -4.64
C ALA A 234 -9.92 -5.29 -5.30
N ARG A 235 -9.37 -4.38 -6.13
CA ARG A 235 -8.03 -4.53 -6.73
C ARG A 235 -6.90 -4.11 -5.80
N ARG A 236 -7.17 -3.22 -4.84
CA ARG A 236 -6.23 -2.80 -3.78
C ARG A 236 -5.87 -3.98 -2.88
N ARG A 237 -6.87 -4.80 -2.54
CA ARG A 237 -6.75 -6.01 -1.71
C ARG A 237 -7.42 -7.20 -2.40
N PRO A 238 -6.79 -7.79 -3.43
CA PRO A 238 -7.40 -8.86 -4.19
C PRO A 238 -7.59 -10.08 -3.30
N GLN A 239 -8.83 -10.44 -3.03
CA GLN A 239 -9.14 -11.74 -2.44
C GLN A 239 -9.04 -12.81 -3.52
N ALA A 240 -8.65 -14.01 -3.11
CA ALA A 240 -8.73 -15.19 -3.96
C ALA A 240 -10.15 -15.32 -4.53
N ARG A 241 -10.33 -15.16 -5.84
CA ARG A 241 -11.61 -15.50 -6.45
C ARG A 241 -11.76 -17.01 -6.36
N CYS A 242 -12.79 -17.48 -5.66
CA CYS A 242 -13.27 -18.86 -5.78
C CYS A 242 -13.81 -18.99 -7.21
N ALA A 243 -13.08 -19.68 -8.08
CA ALA A 243 -13.66 -20.27 -9.28
C ALA A 243 -14.33 -21.59 -8.90
#